data_AF-A0A6J6ILR9-F1
#
_entry.id   AF-A0A6J6ILR9-F1
#
_cell.length_a   1.000
_cell.length_b   1.000
_cell.length_c   1.000
_cell.angle_alpha   90.00
_cell.angle_beta   90.00
_cell.angle_gamma   90.00
#
_symmetry.space_group_name_H-M   'P 1'
#
loop_
_entity.id
_entity.type
_entity.pdbx_description
1 polymer ?
#
loop_
_entity_poly.entity_id
_entity_poly.type
_entity_poly.pdbx_seq_one_letter_code
_entity_poly.pdbx_strand_id
1 'polypeptide(L)' 'MINQEDGFIPGPALSALETIITFVVVPTVLFVVISVLTYAGTAQRKKSSKSVITHIE' A
#
# COMPACT_ATOMS: atom_id res chain seq x y z
N MET A 1 -23.05 -25.88 9.00
CA MET A 1 -22.19 -25.84 10.21
C MET A 1 -20.78 -25.54 9.71
N ILE A 2 -20.08 -24.60 10.32
CA ILE A 2 -18.69 -24.27 9.94
C ILE A 2 -17.76 -25.37 10.47
N ASN A 3 -16.96 -25.98 9.59
CA ASN A 3 -15.97 -26.98 9.97
C ASN A 3 -14.78 -26.25 10.61
N GLN A 4 -14.84 -26.10 11.92
CA GLN A 4 -13.78 -25.51 12.73
C GLN A 4 -12.89 -26.66 13.21
N GLU A 5 -11.59 -26.61 12.90
CA GLU A 5 -10.64 -27.65 13.33
C GLU A 5 -10.61 -27.74 14.86
N ASP A 6 -10.48 -28.97 15.38
CA ASP A 6 -10.48 -29.22 16.82
C ASP A 6 -9.27 -28.50 17.44
N GLY A 7 -9.53 -27.53 18.31
CA GLY A 7 -8.52 -26.64 18.92
C GLY A 7 -8.51 -25.19 18.44
N PHE A 8 -9.34 -24.79 17.47
CA PHE A 8 -9.46 -23.37 17.09
C PHE A 8 -10.23 -22.60 18.18
N ILE A 9 -9.49 -21.86 19.01
CA ILE A 9 -10.03 -20.92 19.99
C ILE A 9 -9.81 -19.49 19.44
N PRO A 10 -10.84 -18.87 18.83
CA PRO A 10 -10.70 -17.50 18.36
C PRO A 10 -10.54 -16.56 19.55
N GLY A 11 -9.63 -15.58 19.43
CA GLY A 11 -9.52 -14.49 20.37
C GLY A 11 -10.78 -13.61 20.39
N PRO A 12 -10.87 -12.65 21.33
CA PRO A 12 -11.97 -11.69 21.36
C PRO A 12 -12.16 -11.00 20.01
N ALA A 13 -13.42 -10.86 19.59
CA ALA A 13 -13.73 -10.14 18.36
C ALA A 13 -13.34 -8.66 18.50
N LEU A 14 -12.76 -8.10 17.44
CA LEU A 14 -12.52 -6.67 17.36
C LEU A 14 -13.85 -5.92 17.24
N SER A 15 -13.92 -4.74 17.83
CA SER A 15 -15.03 -3.82 17.55
C SER A 15 -15.05 -3.43 16.06
N ALA A 16 -16.20 -2.98 15.56
CA ALA A 16 -16.34 -2.56 14.16
C ALA A 16 -15.34 -1.44 13.81
N LEU A 17 -15.10 -0.53 14.75
CA LEU A 17 -14.15 0.57 14.57
C LEU A 17 -12.71 0.07 14.49
N GLU A 18 -12.30 -0.82 15.40
CA GLU A 18 -10.95 -1.40 15.38
C GLU A 18 -10.71 -2.19 14.10
N THR A 19 -11.71 -2.92 13.61
CA THR A 19 -11.64 -3.66 12.35
C THR A 19 -11.39 -2.70 11.17
N ILE A 20 -12.16 -1.62 11.07
CA ILE A 20 -11.99 -0.62 10.00
C ILE A 20 -10.61 0.03 10.09
N ILE A 21 -10.18 0.42 11.28
CA ILE A 21 -8.87 1.05 11.47
C ILE A 21 -7.76 0.08 11.06
N THR A 22 -7.80 -1.15 11.56
CA THR A 22 -6.72 -2.12 11.38
C THR A 22 -6.61 -2.60 9.95
N PHE A 23 -7.73 -2.88 9.29
CA PHE A 23 -7.73 -3.52 7.97
C PHE A 23 -7.91 -2.55 6.80
N VAL A 24 -8.32 -1.30 7.05
CA VAL A 24 -8.54 -0.30 5.98
C VAL A 24 -7.66 0.92 6.19
N VAL A 25 -7.77 1.58 7.36
CA VAL A 25 -7.08 2.85 7.59
C VAL A 25 -5.57 2.67 7.66
N VAL A 26 -5.08 1.73 8.47
CA VAL A 26 -3.64 1.48 8.66
C VAL A 26 -2.96 1.14 7.32
N PRO A 27 -3.46 0.18 6.51
CA PRO A 27 -2.87 -0.11 5.21
C PRO A 27 -2.89 1.08 4.25
N THR A 28 -4.00 1.84 4.23
CA THR A 28 -4.15 3.01 3.34
C THR A 28 -3.16 4.11 3.72
N VAL A 29 -3.03 4.43 5.02
CA VAL A 29 -2.07 5.42 5.50
C VAL A 29 -0.64 4.99 5.18
N LEU A 30 -0.29 3.72 5.39
CA LEU A 30 1.04 3.20 5.06
C LEU A 30 1.35 3.37 3.56
N PHE A 31 0.39 3.04 2.69
CA PHE A 31 0.52 3.22 1.25
C PHE A 31 0.73 4.70 0.86
N VAL A 32 -0.05 5.60 1.45
CA VAL A 32 0.07 7.06 1.17
C VAL A 32 1.43 7.57 1.62
N VAL A 33 1.89 7.18 2.81
CA VAL A 33 3.22 7.57 3.33
C VAL A 33 4.32 7.11 2.36
N ILE A 34 4.31 5.84 1.95
CA ILE A 34 5.31 5.32 1.00
C ILE A 34 5.23 6.04 -0.34
N SER A 35 4.02 6.32 -0.83
CA SER A 35 3.80 7.04 -2.09
C SER A 35 4.38 8.44 -2.04
N VAL A 36 4.15 9.18 -0.96
CA VAL A 36 4.69 10.53 -0.75
C VAL A 36 6.21 10.50 -0.65
N LEU A 37 6.77 9.57 0.13
CA LEU A 37 8.23 9.41 0.25
C LEU A 37 8.88 9.08 -1.10
N THR A 38 8.27 8.17 -1.86
CA THR A 38 8.76 7.77 -3.18
C THR A 38 8.66 8.93 -4.16
N TYR A 39 7.54 9.65 -4.18
CA TYR A 39 7.36 10.82 -5.02
C TYR A 39 8.40 11.90 -4.69
N ALA A 40 8.56 12.25 -3.42
CA ALA A 40 9.57 13.24 -3.00
C ALA A 40 10.99 12.81 -3.38
N GLY A 41 11.33 11.53 -3.21
CA GLY A 41 12.66 10.99 -3.56
C GLY A 41 12.91 10.84 -5.06
N THR A 42 11.88 10.67 -5.89
CA THR A 42 12.01 10.43 -7.34
C THR A 42 11.62 11.61 -8.22
N ALA A 43 10.85 12.57 -7.72
CA ALA A 43 10.39 13.74 -8.47
C ALA A 43 11.56 14.62 -8.96
N GLN A 44 12.72 14.55 -8.30
CA GLN A 44 13.94 15.22 -8.73
C GLN A 44 14.68 14.53 -9.88
N ARG A 45 14.26 13.33 -10.33
CA ARG A 45 14.69 12.79 -11.62
C ARG A 45 14.06 13.66 -12.72
N LYS A 46 14.69 14.81 -12.98
CA LYS A 46 14.43 15.65 -14.14
C LYS A 46 14.33 14.74 -15.35
N LYS A 47 13.27 14.92 -16.15
CA LYS A 47 13.19 14.37 -17.51
C LYS A 47 14.54 14.58 -18.18
N SER A 48 15.29 13.50 -18.37
CA SER A 48 16.49 13.56 -19.19
C SER A 48 16.02 14.06 -20.55
N SER A 49 16.48 15.26 -20.88
CA SER A 49 16.15 15.97 -22.09
C SER A 49 16.45 15.07 -23.29
N LYS A 50 15.40 14.80 -24.08
CA LYS A 50 15.41 14.19 -25.41
C LYS A 50 16.10 12.83 -25.51
N SER A 51 15.31 11.79 -25.77
CA SER A 51 15.80 10.65 -26.55
C SER A 51 16.34 11.19 -27.88
N VAL A 52 17.66 11.24 -28.01
CA VAL A 52 18.39 11.62 -29.23
C VAL A 52 18.25 10.53 -30.32
N ILE A 53 17.48 9.46 -30.07
CA ILE A 53 17.43 8.24 -30.90
C ILE A 53 16.25 8.25 -31.90
N THR A 54 15.47 9.34 -32.02
CA THR A 54 14.34 9.44 -32.98
C THR A 54 14.54 10.45 -34.12
N HIS A 55 15.78 10.76 -34.49
CA HIS A 55 16.08 11.39 -35.78
C HIS A 55 17.03 10.47 -36.56
N ILE A 56 16.57 9.99 -37.70
CA ILE A 56 17.39 9.46 -38.78
C ILE A 56 17.25 10.47 -39.93
N GLU A 57 18.39 10.75 -40.56
CA GLU A 57 18.62 11.73 -41.64
C GLU A 57 17.60 11.69 -42.79
#